data_AF-A0A5D3BP90-F1
#
_entry.id   AF-A0A5D3BP90-F1
#
_cell.length_a   1.000
_cell.length_b   1.000
_cell.length_c   1.000
_cell.angle_alpha   90.00
_cell.angle_beta   90.00
_cell.angle_gamma   90.00
#
_symmetry.space_group_name_H-M   'P 1'
#
loop_
_entity.id
_entity.type
_entity.pdbx_description
1 polymer ?
#
loop_
_entity_poly.entity_id
_entity_poly.type
_entity_poly.pdbx_seq_one_letter_code
_entity_poly.pdbx_strand_id
1 'polypeptide(L)'
;MIRIRVSGADEVKLKKTGRGKRVHAMGRRPARCYRQIKNKPYPKSRFCRGVPDPKIRIYDVGMKKKGVDEFPFCVHLVSWEKENVSSEALEAARIACNKYMAKFAGKDAFHLRVRVHPFHVLRINKMLSCAGADRLQTGMRGAFGKPQGTCARVAIGQVLLSVRCKDSNSQHAQEALRRAKFKFPGRQKIIVSRKWGFTKFSRADYLAYKAENKILPDGVNAKFFLDRTQELVHYKLSFKCSLPDSLYEFFMLSKISKPSQRVLEGLLTLRLRLHFTHHPITYSNANPLRDPFIANSFSSAPSFQSKFPSKPISSNVGLSQFLYSPKLTAGNSSLVTKLNVHRSASRFRFFSVKIPRFGGQINGNFAKKVIDKPAAAVSSAFSRYREAVGLQIEAFFKRNYLVLLGFGAALICALLWRIMFGIANTFVGLSEGMAKYGFLALSSAIVAFTGLYLRSRFTVNPDRVYRMAMRKLNTSAGILEVMGAPLTGSDLRAYVMSGGGFTLKNFRPNRRSKRCFLIFPIRGSERKGLVSVEVKKKKGQYDMKLLAVDIPMASGPDQRLFLIGNEEEYKIGGGLISELRDPVVKAMAATKEFDDLDQIEEKEDEERELQEAERKNREEIEKLEKGR
;
A
#
# COMPACT_ATOMS: atom_id res chain seq x y z
N MET A 1 17.22 -17.04 7.89
CA MET A 1 15.86 -16.94 7.28
C MET A 1 15.65 -18.18 6.44
N ILE A 2 15.04 -19.21 7.04
CA ILE A 2 14.52 -20.37 6.33
C ILE A 2 13.41 -19.91 5.37
N ARG A 3 13.31 -20.55 4.20
CA ARG A 3 12.20 -20.38 3.27
C ARG A 3 11.68 -21.74 2.85
N ILE A 4 10.57 -22.14 3.45
CA ILE A 4 9.76 -23.26 2.97
C ILE A 4 8.92 -22.74 1.79
N ARG A 5 8.95 -23.45 0.68
CA ARG A 5 8.12 -23.21 -0.50
C ARG A 5 7.38 -24.50 -0.83
N VAL A 6 6.08 -24.52 -0.56
CA VAL A 6 5.17 -25.55 -1.06
C VAL A 6 4.66 -25.06 -2.41
N SER A 7 4.99 -25.73 -3.51
CA SER A 7 4.36 -25.47 -4.83
C SER A 7 3.03 -26.22 -5.03
N GLY A 8 2.28 -26.41 -3.94
CA GLY A 8 0.97 -27.08 -3.90
C GLY A 8 -0.10 -26.33 -3.10
N ALA A 9 0.15 -25.08 -2.69
CA ALA A 9 -0.89 -24.24 -2.08
C ALA A 9 -1.80 -23.66 -3.19
N ASP A 10 -2.99 -24.25 -3.33
CA ASP A 10 -4.11 -23.83 -4.20
C ASP A 10 -3.88 -23.86 -5.73
N GLU A 11 -3.58 -25.03 -6.30
CA GLU A 11 -4.12 -25.39 -7.62
C GLU A 11 -4.76 -26.79 -7.60
N VAL A 12 -5.79 -26.95 -6.75
CA VAL A 12 -6.70 -28.11 -6.83
C VAL A 12 -7.32 -28.11 -8.23
N LYS A 13 -7.01 -29.15 -9.01
CA LYS A 13 -7.41 -29.29 -10.42
C LYS A 13 -8.87 -29.78 -10.55
N LEU A 14 -9.79 -29.05 -9.89
CA LEU A 14 -11.21 -29.37 -9.81
C LEU A 14 -11.79 -29.68 -11.21
N LYS A 15 -12.40 -30.86 -11.31
CA LYS A 15 -13.21 -31.34 -12.44
C LYS A 15 -14.16 -30.22 -12.89
N LYS A 16 -14.26 -29.94 -14.19
CA LYS A 16 -15.07 -28.82 -14.73
C LYS A 16 -16.58 -29.09 -14.60
N THR A 17 -17.12 -28.98 -13.39
CA THR A 17 -18.56 -28.88 -13.14
C THR A 17 -18.97 -27.42 -12.86
N GLY A 18 -20.27 -27.13 -12.90
CA GLY A 18 -20.77 -25.79 -13.18
C GLY A 18 -20.55 -24.71 -12.11
N ARG A 19 -20.11 -23.51 -12.55
CA ARG A 19 -20.37 -22.21 -11.90
C ARG A 19 -19.84 -21.97 -10.47
N GLY A 20 -18.84 -22.72 -10.02
CA GLY A 20 -18.11 -22.41 -8.77
C GLY A 20 -17.44 -21.02 -8.78
N LYS A 21 -17.77 -20.16 -7.80
CA LYS A 21 -17.09 -18.86 -7.60
C LYS A 21 -15.83 -19.05 -6.78
N ARG A 22 -14.66 -18.69 -7.32
CA ARG A 22 -13.39 -18.65 -6.57
C ARG A 22 -13.51 -17.78 -5.31
N VAL A 23 -13.48 -18.41 -4.13
CA VAL A 23 -13.43 -17.73 -2.84
C VAL A 23 -11.96 -17.58 -2.43
N HIS A 24 -11.33 -16.46 -2.79
CA HIS A 24 -10.01 -16.15 -2.25
C HIS A 24 -10.09 -15.96 -0.72
N ALA A 25 -9.19 -16.61 0.02
CA ALA A 25 -9.09 -16.51 1.47
C ALA A 25 -8.92 -15.04 1.92
N MET A 26 -9.99 -14.46 2.45
CA MET A 26 -10.04 -13.05 2.81
C MET A 26 -9.66 -12.83 4.27
N GLY A 27 -8.50 -12.19 4.51
CA GLY A 27 -8.10 -11.64 5.81
C GLY A 27 -8.96 -10.45 6.30
N ARG A 28 -10.24 -10.39 5.88
CA ARG A 28 -11.23 -9.34 6.13
C ARG A 28 -12.62 -9.98 6.18
N ARG A 29 -13.40 -9.70 7.23
CA ARG A 29 -14.78 -10.19 7.34
C ARG A 29 -15.61 -9.84 6.09
N PRO A 30 -16.50 -10.74 5.62
CA PRO A 30 -17.30 -10.52 4.41
C PRO A 30 -18.25 -9.33 4.58
N ALA A 31 -18.51 -8.60 3.49
CA ALA A 31 -19.28 -7.36 3.51
C ALA A 31 -20.72 -7.51 4.09
N ARG A 32 -21.29 -8.73 4.06
CA ARG A 32 -22.58 -9.05 4.69
C ARG A 32 -22.66 -8.63 6.16
N CYS A 33 -21.56 -8.70 6.90
CA CYS A 33 -21.48 -8.30 8.31
C CYS A 33 -21.70 -6.80 8.56
N TYR A 34 -21.54 -5.95 7.54
CA TYR A 34 -21.54 -4.49 7.69
C TYR A 34 -22.57 -3.76 6.80
N ARG A 35 -23.26 -4.45 5.89
CA ARG A 35 -24.19 -3.85 4.90
C ARG A 35 -25.28 -2.97 5.55
N GLN A 36 -25.93 -3.45 6.61
CA GLN A 36 -27.01 -2.70 7.27
C GLN A 36 -26.46 -1.56 8.16
N ILE A 37 -27.12 -0.39 8.12
CA ILE A 37 -26.75 0.77 8.96
C ILE A 37 -27.33 0.61 10.38
N LYS A 38 -26.73 -0.27 11.20
CA LYS A 38 -27.22 -0.56 12.56
C LYS A 38 -26.84 0.48 13.63
N ASN A 39 -25.64 1.07 13.52
CA ASN A 39 -25.07 1.93 14.58
C ASN A 39 -25.23 3.43 14.30
N LYS A 40 -25.13 4.28 15.33
CA LYS A 40 -24.89 5.74 15.16
C LYS A 40 -23.59 6.00 14.35
N PRO A 41 -23.45 7.15 13.65
CA PRO A 41 -22.24 7.46 12.88
C PRO A 41 -20.98 7.46 13.75
N TYR A 42 -19.91 6.83 13.25
CA TYR A 42 -18.61 6.77 13.94
C TYR A 42 -17.50 7.16 12.94
N PRO A 43 -17.01 8.41 12.96
CA PRO A 43 -16.03 8.93 12.01
C PRO A 43 -14.58 8.93 12.55
N LYS A 44 -13.60 9.02 11.64
CA LYS A 44 -12.20 9.35 11.98
C LYS A 44 -12.18 10.72 12.68
N SER A 45 -11.59 10.80 13.87
CA SER A 45 -11.79 11.92 14.80
C SER A 45 -10.70 11.95 15.88
N ARG A 46 -10.64 13.00 16.71
CA ARG A 46 -9.67 13.09 17.84
C ARG A 46 -9.76 11.90 18.82
N PHE A 47 -10.94 11.28 18.90
CA PHE A 47 -11.25 10.09 19.70
C PHE A 47 -10.96 8.78 18.97
N CYS A 48 -11.16 8.71 17.64
CA CYS A 48 -10.86 7.53 16.82
C CYS A 48 -9.61 7.76 15.97
N ARG A 49 -8.44 7.54 16.57
CA ARG A 49 -7.12 7.84 15.95
C ARG A 49 -6.61 6.72 15.03
N GLY A 50 -6.69 5.46 15.46
CA GLY A 50 -6.16 4.28 14.75
C GLY A 50 -6.94 3.83 13.51
N VAL A 51 -7.55 4.76 12.76
CA VAL A 51 -8.41 4.45 11.61
C VAL A 51 -7.57 4.19 10.36
N PRO A 52 -7.68 3.00 9.74
CA PRO A 52 -7.00 2.71 8.49
C PRO A 52 -7.56 3.57 7.36
N ASP A 53 -6.68 4.04 6.49
CA ASP A 53 -7.06 4.94 5.40
C ASP A 53 -7.94 4.23 4.35
N PRO A 54 -8.88 4.95 3.72
CA PRO A 54 -9.82 4.38 2.75
C PRO A 54 -9.09 3.85 1.51
N LYS A 55 -9.58 2.71 0.98
CA LYS A 55 -8.99 2.08 -0.21
C LYS A 55 -9.16 2.94 -1.47
N ILE A 56 -10.29 3.64 -1.60
CA ILE A 56 -10.49 4.70 -2.59
C ILE A 56 -9.77 5.99 -2.16
N ARG A 57 -8.85 6.45 -3.00
CA ARG A 57 -8.12 7.74 -2.83
C ARG A 57 -8.35 8.74 -3.95
N ILE A 58 -8.98 8.32 -5.06
CA ILE A 58 -9.23 9.15 -6.24
C ILE A 58 -10.73 9.13 -6.54
N TYR A 59 -11.37 10.30 -6.54
CA TYR A 59 -12.82 10.43 -6.76
C TYR A 59 -13.14 10.86 -8.20
N ASP A 60 -12.34 11.75 -8.78
CA ASP A 60 -12.46 12.25 -10.15
C ASP A 60 -11.47 11.56 -11.11
N VAL A 61 -11.97 11.05 -12.24
CA VAL A 61 -11.21 10.28 -13.24
C VAL A 61 -11.61 10.70 -14.66
N GLY A 62 -10.69 10.58 -15.62
CA GLY A 62 -10.89 11.11 -16.99
C GLY A 62 -10.62 12.61 -17.05
N MET A 63 -11.27 13.31 -17.98
CA MET A 63 -11.06 14.73 -18.29
C MET A 63 -11.75 15.68 -17.30
N LYS A 64 -11.31 15.59 -16.02
CA LYS A 64 -11.79 16.43 -14.91
C LYS A 64 -11.46 17.92 -14.99
N LYS A 65 -10.64 18.34 -15.97
CA LYS A 65 -10.29 19.75 -16.23
C LYS A 65 -11.10 20.40 -17.37
N LYS A 66 -11.76 19.64 -18.25
CA LYS A 66 -12.51 20.24 -19.39
C LYS A 66 -13.73 21.02 -18.89
N GLY A 67 -14.12 22.02 -19.68
CA GLY A 67 -15.21 22.97 -19.40
C GLY A 67 -16.58 22.34 -19.12
N VAL A 68 -17.58 23.19 -18.85
CA VAL A 68 -18.98 22.76 -18.65
C VAL A 68 -19.58 22.25 -19.96
N ASP A 69 -19.35 23.00 -21.04
CA ASP A 69 -20.01 22.88 -22.34
C ASP A 69 -19.61 21.64 -23.14
N GLU A 70 -18.37 21.17 -22.96
CA GLU A 70 -17.81 20.00 -23.64
C GLU A 70 -18.54 18.69 -23.30
N PHE A 71 -19.15 18.58 -22.11
CA PHE A 71 -19.76 17.35 -21.61
C PHE A 71 -21.21 17.57 -21.12
N PRO A 72 -22.17 17.78 -22.06
CA PRO A 72 -23.59 17.97 -21.77
C PRO A 72 -24.28 16.72 -21.21
N PHE A 73 -23.98 15.54 -21.74
CA PHE A 73 -24.63 14.30 -21.34
C PHE A 73 -24.16 13.85 -19.97
N CYS A 74 -25.08 13.40 -19.11
CA CYS A 74 -24.73 12.84 -17.82
C CYS A 74 -25.62 11.66 -17.40
N VAL A 75 -25.00 10.65 -16.77
CA VAL A 75 -25.66 9.49 -16.17
C VAL A 75 -25.26 9.39 -14.70
N HIS A 76 -26.18 8.90 -13.89
CA HIS A 76 -25.99 8.66 -12.46
C HIS A 76 -26.26 7.19 -12.13
N LEU A 77 -25.41 6.59 -11.31
CA LEU A 77 -25.72 5.34 -10.62
C LEU A 77 -26.23 5.70 -9.22
N VAL A 78 -27.44 5.27 -8.90
CA VAL A 78 -28.20 5.71 -7.73
C VAL A 78 -28.56 4.51 -6.87
N SER A 79 -28.37 4.61 -5.55
CA SER A 79 -28.83 3.57 -4.62
C SER A 79 -30.34 3.59 -4.48
N TRP A 80 -30.97 2.41 -4.55
CA TRP A 80 -32.39 2.23 -4.21
C TRP A 80 -32.59 1.61 -2.82
N GLU A 81 -31.50 1.49 -2.05
CA GLU A 81 -31.48 0.93 -0.69
C GLU A 81 -30.66 1.80 0.27
N LYS A 82 -30.93 1.65 1.58
CA LYS A 82 -30.26 2.36 2.68
C LYS A 82 -29.21 1.46 3.32
N GLU A 83 -27.95 1.57 2.89
CA GLU A 83 -26.88 0.63 3.27
C GLU A 83 -25.50 1.29 3.42
N ASN A 84 -24.55 0.55 4.01
CA ASN A 84 -23.14 0.90 4.06
C ASN A 84 -22.40 0.32 2.83
N VAL A 85 -21.76 1.19 2.06
CA VAL A 85 -20.92 0.84 0.91
C VAL A 85 -19.44 0.95 1.31
N SER A 86 -18.65 -0.12 1.21
CA SER A 86 -17.25 -0.12 1.63
C SER A 86 -16.33 0.71 0.71
N SER A 87 -15.23 1.21 1.26
CA SER A 87 -14.21 1.96 0.49
C SER A 87 -13.61 1.13 -0.66
N GLU A 88 -13.60 -0.19 -0.49
CA GLU A 88 -13.17 -1.21 -1.43
C GLU A 88 -14.17 -1.38 -2.59
N ALA A 89 -15.47 -1.39 -2.30
CA ALA A 89 -16.52 -1.45 -3.31
C ALA A 89 -16.51 -0.20 -4.20
N LEU A 90 -16.31 0.98 -3.60
CA LEU A 90 -16.16 2.25 -4.32
C LEU A 90 -14.95 2.22 -5.28
N GLU A 91 -13.80 1.76 -4.81
CA GLU A 91 -12.60 1.65 -5.65
C GLU A 91 -12.77 0.62 -6.77
N ALA A 92 -13.36 -0.55 -6.48
CA ALA A 92 -13.65 -1.57 -7.48
C ALA A 92 -14.65 -1.09 -8.56
N ALA A 93 -15.71 -0.38 -8.16
CA ALA A 93 -16.68 0.22 -9.06
C ALA A 93 -16.06 1.32 -9.94
N ARG A 94 -15.23 2.20 -9.33
CA ARG A 94 -14.48 3.25 -10.03
C ARG A 94 -13.55 2.66 -11.09
N ILE A 95 -12.79 1.62 -10.74
CA ILE A 95 -11.90 0.92 -11.68
C ILE A 95 -12.70 0.28 -12.82
N ALA A 96 -13.81 -0.42 -12.52
CA ALA A 96 -14.64 -1.07 -13.53
C ALA A 96 -15.23 -0.07 -14.53
N CYS A 97 -15.82 1.03 -14.05
CA CYS A 97 -16.38 2.09 -14.89
C CYS A 97 -15.30 2.75 -15.76
N ASN A 98 -14.17 3.12 -15.16
CA ASN A 98 -13.07 3.78 -15.87
C ASN A 98 -12.42 2.87 -16.93
N LYS A 99 -12.20 1.58 -16.63
CA LYS A 99 -11.56 0.65 -17.56
C LYS A 99 -12.45 0.32 -18.78
N TYR A 100 -13.78 0.38 -18.63
CA TYR A 100 -14.70 0.29 -19.76
C TYR A 100 -14.69 1.59 -20.58
N MET A 101 -14.96 2.74 -19.97
CA MET A 101 -15.03 4.03 -20.70
C MET A 101 -13.73 4.35 -21.44
N ALA A 102 -12.57 4.15 -20.80
CA ALA A 102 -11.28 4.39 -21.44
C ALA A 102 -10.93 3.40 -22.57
N LYS A 103 -11.62 2.25 -22.70
CA LYS A 103 -11.49 1.35 -23.86
C LYS A 103 -12.39 1.77 -25.03
N PHE A 104 -13.64 2.14 -24.77
CA PHE A 104 -14.65 2.33 -25.83
C PHE A 104 -14.86 3.79 -26.23
N ALA A 105 -14.93 4.72 -25.27
CA ALA A 105 -15.06 6.15 -25.53
C ALA A 105 -13.70 6.87 -25.63
N GLY A 106 -12.61 6.21 -25.24
CA GLY A 106 -11.30 6.83 -25.05
C GLY A 106 -11.18 7.58 -23.72
N LYS A 107 -9.94 7.85 -23.29
CA LYS A 107 -9.60 8.41 -21.98
C LYS A 107 -10.14 9.83 -21.75
N ASP A 108 -10.22 10.63 -22.82
CA ASP A 108 -10.40 12.08 -22.75
C ASP A 108 -11.78 12.57 -23.23
N ALA A 109 -12.71 11.63 -23.44
CA ALA A 109 -14.10 11.86 -23.85
C ALA A 109 -15.13 11.80 -22.70
N PHE A 110 -14.69 11.59 -21.46
CA PHE A 110 -15.57 11.51 -20.29
C PHE A 110 -14.92 12.08 -19.02
N HIS A 111 -15.77 12.40 -18.04
CA HIS A 111 -15.38 12.70 -16.66
C HIS A 111 -16.25 11.88 -15.70
N LEU A 112 -15.62 10.95 -14.98
CA LEU A 112 -16.22 10.12 -13.93
C LEU A 112 -15.94 10.74 -12.56
N ARG A 113 -16.99 10.93 -11.75
CA ARG A 113 -16.90 11.39 -10.36
C ARG A 113 -17.62 10.40 -9.43
N VAL A 114 -16.88 9.87 -8.46
CA VAL A 114 -17.47 9.20 -7.28
C VAL A 114 -18.03 10.28 -6.35
N ARG A 115 -19.32 10.20 -6.03
CA ARG A 115 -20.05 11.23 -5.26
C ARG A 115 -20.09 10.97 -3.75
N VAL A 116 -19.90 9.72 -3.32
CA VAL A 116 -19.95 9.30 -1.92
C VAL A 116 -18.56 9.08 -1.33
N HIS A 117 -18.36 9.54 -0.10
CA HIS A 117 -17.08 9.47 0.61
C HIS A 117 -17.18 8.54 1.84
N PRO A 118 -16.20 7.63 2.05
CA PRO A 118 -16.25 6.63 3.11
C PRO A 118 -15.78 7.19 4.46
N PHE A 119 -16.57 8.07 5.08
CA PHE A 119 -16.24 8.66 6.38
C PHE A 119 -16.56 7.78 7.60
N HIS A 120 -17.43 6.78 7.47
CA HIS A 120 -17.82 5.93 8.60
C HIS A 120 -16.84 4.76 8.79
N VAL A 121 -16.29 4.66 10.00
CA VAL A 121 -15.34 3.63 10.42
C VAL A 121 -16.07 2.38 10.91
N LEU A 122 -15.71 1.24 10.32
CA LEU A 122 -16.17 -0.09 10.71
C LEU A 122 -15.28 -0.66 11.83
N ARG A 123 -15.92 -1.14 12.90
CA ARG A 123 -15.29 -1.77 14.08
C ARG A 123 -15.40 -3.29 14.01
N ILE A 124 -14.41 -3.99 14.54
CA ILE A 124 -14.39 -5.46 14.67
C ILE A 124 -13.78 -5.85 16.02
N ASN A 125 -14.52 -6.63 16.82
CA ASN A 125 -13.89 -7.46 17.84
C ASN A 125 -13.30 -8.68 17.14
N LYS A 126 -11.98 -8.88 17.26
CA LYS A 126 -11.29 -10.06 16.70
C LYS A 126 -11.30 -11.16 17.74
N MET A 127 -11.80 -12.32 17.35
CA MET A 127 -11.46 -13.57 18.03
C MET A 127 -10.04 -13.97 17.61
N LEU A 128 -9.33 -14.68 18.47
CA LEU A 128 -8.21 -15.53 18.11
C LEU A 128 -8.78 -16.87 17.60
N SER A 129 -8.09 -17.51 16.66
CA SER A 129 -8.55 -18.76 16.02
C SER A 129 -7.44 -19.81 15.96
N CYS A 130 -6.58 -19.80 16.97
CA CYS A 130 -5.56 -20.82 17.21
C CYS A 130 -6.03 -21.80 18.30
N ALA A 131 -5.49 -23.01 18.33
CA ALA A 131 -5.67 -23.92 19.46
C ALA A 131 -5.22 -23.24 20.76
N GLY A 132 -5.97 -23.46 21.85
CA GLY A 132 -5.71 -22.81 23.14
C GLY A 132 -6.04 -21.30 23.21
N ALA A 133 -6.67 -20.73 22.18
CA ALA A 133 -7.03 -19.30 22.12
C ALA A 133 -7.80 -18.78 23.35
N ASP A 134 -8.63 -19.61 23.96
CA ASP A 134 -9.43 -19.28 25.15
C ASP A 134 -8.57 -18.74 26.31
N ARG A 135 -7.43 -19.40 26.59
CA ARG A 135 -6.45 -18.98 27.62
C ARG A 135 -5.88 -17.58 27.38
N LEU A 136 -5.95 -17.06 26.16
CA LEU A 136 -5.40 -15.77 25.73
C LEU A 136 -6.49 -14.72 25.42
N GLN A 137 -7.77 -15.09 25.43
CA GLN A 137 -8.85 -14.23 24.93
C GLN A 137 -9.98 -14.05 25.96
N THR A 138 -10.28 -12.80 26.31
CA THR A 138 -11.33 -12.46 27.28
C THR A 138 -12.78 -12.62 26.76
N GLY A 139 -13.03 -13.51 25.80
CA GLY A 139 -14.36 -13.74 25.24
C GLY A 139 -15.06 -12.46 24.75
N MET A 140 -16.19 -12.12 25.37
CA MET A 140 -16.93 -10.86 25.15
C MET A 140 -16.60 -9.75 26.17
N ARG A 141 -15.81 -10.03 27.24
CA ARG A 141 -15.41 -9.02 28.23
C ARG A 141 -14.54 -7.97 27.54
N GLY A 142 -15.06 -6.73 27.46
CA GLY A 142 -14.40 -5.62 26.77
C GLY A 142 -14.57 -5.60 25.24
N ALA A 143 -15.64 -6.18 24.68
CA ALA A 143 -15.86 -6.36 23.23
C ALA A 143 -15.95 -5.10 22.32
N PHE A 144 -15.47 -3.91 22.75
CA PHE A 144 -15.41 -2.72 21.90
C PHE A 144 -14.42 -2.91 20.74
N GLY A 145 -14.94 -3.23 19.56
CA GLY A 145 -14.14 -3.59 18.40
C GLY A 145 -13.16 -2.51 17.93
N LYS A 146 -11.92 -2.92 17.62
CA LYS A 146 -10.90 -2.05 17.02
C LYS A 146 -11.31 -1.67 15.58
N PRO A 147 -10.95 -0.47 15.06
CA PRO A 147 -11.23 -0.08 13.68
C PRO A 147 -10.53 -1.03 12.67
N GLN A 148 -11.14 -1.24 11.50
CA GLN A 148 -10.65 -2.19 10.48
C GLN A 148 -10.84 -1.74 9.03
N GLY A 149 -11.80 -0.86 8.77
CA GLY A 149 -12.08 -0.36 7.43
C GLY A 149 -13.02 0.84 7.46
N THR A 150 -13.29 1.40 6.29
CA THR A 150 -14.14 2.58 6.13
C THR A 150 -15.22 2.34 5.08
N CYS A 151 -16.36 3.00 5.26
CA CYS A 151 -17.53 2.88 4.41
C CYS A 151 -18.28 4.21 4.30
N ALA A 152 -18.98 4.39 3.18
CA ALA A 152 -19.95 5.46 2.99
C ALA A 152 -21.32 4.95 3.48
N ARG A 153 -22.02 5.78 4.24
CA ARG A 153 -23.46 5.57 4.52
C ARG A 153 -24.24 6.14 3.35
N VAL A 154 -25.16 5.35 2.81
CA VAL A 154 -25.93 5.71 1.61
C VAL A 154 -27.42 5.64 1.90
N ALA A 155 -28.17 6.65 1.46
CA ALA A 155 -29.63 6.71 1.51
C ALA A 155 -30.27 6.27 0.19
N ILE A 156 -31.56 5.94 0.24
CA ILE A 156 -32.39 5.70 -0.94
C ILE A 156 -32.42 6.98 -1.79
N GLY A 157 -32.24 6.86 -3.10
CA GLY A 157 -32.16 8.00 -4.03
C GLY A 157 -30.79 8.70 -4.08
N GLN A 158 -29.82 8.30 -3.25
CA GLN A 158 -28.50 8.94 -3.24
C GLN A 158 -27.62 8.47 -4.40
N VAL A 159 -27.01 9.44 -5.11
CA VAL A 159 -26.08 9.18 -6.21
C VAL A 159 -24.74 8.65 -5.70
N LEU A 160 -24.32 7.49 -6.20
CA LEU A 160 -23.02 6.86 -5.92
C LEU A 160 -21.93 7.34 -6.88
N LEU A 161 -22.22 7.28 -8.18
CA LEU A 161 -21.31 7.63 -9.28
C LEU A 161 -22.03 8.56 -10.25
N SER A 162 -21.32 9.55 -10.79
CA SER A 162 -21.76 10.36 -11.93
C SER A 162 -20.74 10.25 -13.06
N VAL A 163 -21.19 10.03 -14.29
CA VAL A 163 -20.36 10.15 -15.50
C VAL A 163 -20.94 11.26 -16.36
N ARG A 164 -20.12 12.21 -16.81
CA ARG A 164 -20.48 13.14 -17.90
C ARG A 164 -19.61 12.87 -19.14
N CYS A 165 -20.18 13.03 -20.32
CA CYS A 165 -19.51 12.86 -21.62
C CYS A 165 -20.29 13.63 -22.71
N LYS A 166 -19.91 13.45 -23.98
CA LYS A 166 -20.72 13.88 -25.14
C LYS A 166 -21.84 12.87 -25.40
N ASP A 167 -22.97 13.31 -25.93
CA ASP A 167 -24.16 12.46 -26.17
C ASP A 167 -23.88 11.24 -27.07
N SER A 168 -22.93 11.34 -28.00
CA SER A 168 -22.44 10.21 -28.81
C SER A 168 -21.94 9.03 -27.96
N ASN A 169 -21.42 9.29 -26.77
CA ASN A 169 -20.89 8.29 -25.83
C ASN A 169 -21.93 7.86 -24.76
N SER A 170 -23.21 8.18 -24.96
CA SER A 170 -24.30 7.94 -24.00
C SER A 170 -24.53 6.46 -23.68
N GLN A 171 -24.50 5.58 -24.68
CA GLN A 171 -24.67 4.15 -24.52
C GLN A 171 -23.50 3.54 -23.72
N HIS A 172 -22.26 3.89 -24.06
CA HIS A 172 -21.07 3.44 -23.35
C HIS A 172 -21.07 3.89 -21.88
N ALA A 173 -21.52 5.10 -21.58
CA ALA A 173 -21.64 5.58 -20.19
C ALA A 173 -22.64 4.77 -19.35
N GLN A 174 -23.75 4.33 -19.96
CA GLN A 174 -24.73 3.47 -19.29
C GLN A 174 -24.19 2.06 -19.05
N GLU A 175 -23.55 1.43 -20.04
CA GLU A 175 -22.92 0.12 -19.89
C GLU A 175 -21.75 0.13 -18.87
N ALA A 176 -20.98 1.22 -18.82
CA ALA A 176 -19.94 1.39 -17.81
C ALA A 176 -20.51 1.39 -16.37
N LEU A 177 -21.64 2.06 -16.16
CA LEU A 177 -22.33 2.08 -14.87
C LEU A 177 -23.06 0.77 -14.57
N ARG A 178 -23.53 0.03 -15.59
CA ARG A 178 -24.04 -1.35 -15.40
C ARG A 178 -22.93 -2.30 -14.94
N ARG A 179 -21.70 -2.17 -15.49
CA ARG A 179 -20.52 -2.92 -15.00
C ARG A 179 -20.10 -2.50 -13.59
N ALA A 180 -20.27 -1.23 -13.23
CA ALA A 180 -20.00 -0.73 -11.88
C ALA A 180 -21.04 -1.21 -10.84
N LYS A 181 -22.33 -1.31 -11.22
CA LYS A 181 -23.43 -1.83 -10.38
C LYS A 181 -23.08 -3.18 -9.74
N PHE A 182 -22.52 -4.12 -10.50
CA PHE A 182 -22.09 -5.44 -9.99
C PHE A 182 -20.94 -5.41 -8.96
N LYS A 183 -20.45 -4.24 -8.54
CA LYS A 183 -19.44 -4.08 -7.47
C LYS A 183 -20.03 -3.55 -6.15
N PHE A 184 -21.31 -3.21 -6.13
CA PHE A 184 -22.03 -2.78 -4.94
C PHE A 184 -22.90 -3.91 -4.37
N PRO A 185 -23.17 -3.92 -3.04
CA PRO A 185 -24.31 -4.65 -2.48
C PRO A 185 -25.63 -4.02 -2.95
N GLY A 186 -26.78 -4.66 -2.67
CA GLY A 186 -28.10 -4.05 -2.85
C GLY A 186 -28.55 -3.75 -4.29
N ARG A 187 -29.64 -3.01 -4.42
CA ARG A 187 -30.27 -2.60 -5.69
C ARG A 187 -29.87 -1.17 -6.06
N GLN A 188 -29.13 -0.99 -7.17
CA GLN A 188 -28.94 0.33 -7.81
C GLN A 188 -29.76 0.47 -9.08
N LYS A 189 -30.21 1.69 -9.36
CA LYS A 189 -30.76 2.11 -10.66
C LYS A 189 -29.72 2.98 -11.39
N ILE A 190 -29.76 2.92 -12.72
CA ILE A 190 -29.01 3.82 -13.62
C ILE A 190 -30.03 4.84 -14.12
N ILE A 191 -29.70 6.13 -14.02
CA ILE A 191 -30.61 7.23 -14.38
C ILE A 191 -29.86 8.20 -15.29
N VAL A 192 -30.38 8.43 -16.49
CA VAL A 192 -29.90 9.49 -17.39
C VAL A 192 -30.42 10.83 -16.87
N SER A 193 -29.55 11.83 -16.75
CA SER A 193 -29.90 13.13 -16.19
C SER A 193 -30.46 14.07 -17.25
N ARG A 194 -31.57 14.74 -16.90
CA ARG A 194 -32.12 15.90 -17.65
C ARG A 194 -31.30 17.19 -17.44
N LYS A 195 -30.29 17.17 -16.56
CA LYS A 195 -29.41 18.30 -16.25
C LYS A 195 -28.21 18.36 -17.19
N TRP A 196 -27.64 19.56 -17.41
CA TRP A 196 -26.44 19.73 -18.21
C TRP A 196 -25.19 19.30 -17.42
N GLY A 197 -24.54 18.22 -17.84
CA GLY A 197 -23.30 17.72 -17.23
C GLY A 197 -23.42 17.48 -15.73
N PHE A 198 -22.63 18.20 -14.93
CA PHE A 198 -22.67 18.15 -13.46
C PHE A 198 -23.33 19.39 -12.81
N THR A 199 -23.97 20.26 -13.60
CA THR A 199 -24.61 21.50 -13.13
C THR A 199 -25.97 21.27 -12.47
N LYS A 200 -26.59 22.34 -11.96
CA LYS A 200 -27.96 22.33 -11.40
C LYS A 200 -29.06 22.60 -12.46
N PHE A 201 -28.69 23.06 -13.65
CA PHE A 201 -29.61 23.54 -14.70
C PHE A 201 -30.06 22.39 -15.61
N SER A 202 -31.31 22.42 -16.08
CA SER A 202 -31.76 21.53 -17.17
C SER A 202 -31.02 21.89 -18.46
N ARG A 203 -31.04 21.01 -19.47
CA ARG A 203 -30.39 21.31 -20.74
C ARG A 203 -31.04 22.48 -21.49
N ALA A 204 -32.36 22.68 -21.35
CA ALA A 204 -33.06 23.80 -21.96
C ALA A 204 -32.64 25.12 -21.30
N ASP A 205 -32.82 25.25 -19.98
CA ASP A 205 -32.41 26.43 -19.22
C ASP A 205 -30.91 26.73 -19.34
N TYR A 206 -30.03 25.72 -19.41
CA TYR A 206 -28.61 25.96 -19.64
C TYR A 206 -28.32 26.59 -21.02
N LEU A 207 -29.04 26.18 -22.07
CA LEU A 207 -28.88 26.75 -23.41
C LEU A 207 -29.49 28.16 -23.51
N ALA A 208 -30.68 28.37 -22.93
CA ALA A 208 -31.33 29.69 -22.87
C ALA A 208 -30.47 30.71 -22.11
N TYR A 209 -30.09 30.41 -20.86
CA TYR A 209 -29.26 31.31 -20.06
C TYR A 209 -27.85 31.50 -20.62
N LYS A 210 -27.36 30.60 -21.49
CA LYS A 210 -26.12 30.80 -22.24
C LYS A 210 -26.31 31.74 -23.44
N ALA A 211 -27.41 31.64 -24.18
CA ALA A 211 -27.75 32.60 -25.23
C ALA A 211 -27.99 34.01 -24.66
N GLU A 212 -28.61 34.10 -23.48
CA GLU A 212 -28.79 35.34 -22.72
C GLU A 212 -27.50 35.84 -22.02
N ASN A 213 -26.37 35.13 -22.14
CA ASN A 213 -25.10 35.41 -21.46
C ASN A 213 -25.16 35.51 -19.91
N LYS A 214 -26.22 34.99 -19.28
CA LYS A 214 -26.42 34.95 -17.81
C LYS A 214 -25.65 33.83 -17.12
N ILE A 215 -25.00 32.93 -17.86
CA ILE A 215 -24.14 31.86 -17.35
C ILE A 215 -22.65 32.15 -17.60
N LEU A 216 -21.85 32.07 -16.53
CA LEU A 216 -20.39 32.05 -16.59
C LEU A 216 -19.85 30.62 -16.37
N PRO A 217 -18.97 30.09 -17.24
CA PRO A 217 -18.34 28.79 -17.02
C PRO A 217 -17.28 28.84 -15.91
N ASP A 218 -17.48 28.08 -14.84
CA ASP A 218 -16.58 27.93 -13.68
C ASP A 218 -15.93 26.53 -13.71
N GLY A 219 -15.15 26.30 -14.78
CA GLY A 219 -14.45 25.04 -15.05
C GLY A 219 -15.39 23.84 -15.25
N VAL A 220 -15.68 23.10 -14.17
CA VAL A 220 -16.52 21.88 -14.22
C VAL A 220 -18.00 22.17 -13.93
N ASN A 221 -18.31 23.34 -13.37
CA ASN A 221 -19.66 23.79 -13.05
C ASN A 221 -19.91 25.19 -13.64
N ALA A 222 -21.16 25.64 -13.64
CA ALA A 222 -21.53 26.98 -14.10
C ALA A 222 -21.98 27.85 -12.92
N LYS A 223 -21.63 29.13 -12.97
CA LYS A 223 -22.26 30.20 -12.19
C LYS A 223 -23.39 30.80 -13.02
N PHE A 224 -24.46 31.19 -12.36
CA PHE A 224 -25.59 31.91 -12.95
C PHE A 224 -25.71 33.24 -12.22
N PHE A 225 -25.72 34.34 -12.96
CA PHE A 225 -25.91 35.67 -12.39
C PHE A 225 -27.39 35.90 -12.05
N LEU A 226 -27.65 36.64 -10.98
CA LEU A 226 -28.98 36.97 -10.52
C LEU A 226 -29.09 38.49 -10.43
N ASP A 227 -30.04 39.09 -11.13
CA ASP A 227 -30.15 40.57 -11.23
C ASP A 227 -30.60 41.26 -9.92
N ARG A 228 -30.68 40.53 -8.80
CA ARG A 228 -30.92 41.08 -7.46
C ARG A 228 -29.65 41.71 -6.87
N THR A 229 -29.36 42.93 -7.34
CA THR A 229 -28.95 44.07 -6.49
C THR A 229 -27.86 43.84 -5.42
N GLN A 230 -26.81 43.05 -5.68
CA GLN A 230 -25.60 43.09 -4.83
C GLN A 230 -24.27 42.59 -5.46
N GLU A 231 -24.07 42.66 -6.78
CA GLU A 231 -22.75 42.33 -7.38
C GLU A 231 -22.33 43.19 -8.59
N LEU A 232 -22.92 44.38 -8.76
CA LEU A 232 -22.66 45.31 -9.89
C LEU A 232 -21.19 45.73 -10.07
N VAL A 233 -20.39 45.69 -8.99
CA VAL A 233 -18.94 45.98 -9.04
C VAL A 233 -18.18 44.91 -9.83
N HIS A 234 -18.62 43.64 -9.79
CA HIS A 234 -17.94 42.54 -10.48
C HIS A 234 -18.39 42.39 -11.95
N TYR A 235 -19.63 42.75 -12.26
CA TYR A 235 -20.19 42.77 -13.63
C TYR A 235 -19.30 43.59 -14.59
N LYS A 236 -18.89 44.80 -14.19
CA LYS A 236 -18.13 45.72 -15.06
C LYS A 236 -16.66 45.32 -15.31
N LEU A 237 -16.12 44.37 -14.54
CA LEU A 237 -14.74 43.87 -14.71
C LEU A 237 -14.69 42.59 -15.55
N SER A 238 -15.64 41.67 -15.42
CA SER A 238 -15.61 40.41 -16.17
C SER A 238 -16.09 40.50 -17.62
N PHE A 239 -16.89 41.50 -17.98
CA PHE A 239 -17.29 41.77 -19.38
C PHE A 239 -16.28 42.62 -20.16
N LYS A 240 -15.22 43.13 -19.52
CA LYS A 240 -14.29 44.13 -20.11
C LYS A 240 -13.21 43.53 -21.04
N CYS A 241 -13.42 42.31 -21.54
CA CYS A 241 -12.46 41.56 -22.35
C CYS A 241 -13.03 41.07 -23.70
N SER A 242 -14.19 41.59 -24.14
CA SER A 242 -14.93 41.02 -25.28
C SER A 242 -15.67 42.05 -26.15
N LEU A 243 -15.36 43.35 -26.06
CA LEU A 243 -15.89 44.40 -26.92
C LEU A 243 -14.79 45.42 -27.25
N PRO A 244 -14.70 45.93 -28.50
CA PRO A 244 -13.80 47.02 -28.85
C PRO A 244 -14.33 48.38 -28.32
N ASP A 245 -13.43 49.31 -28.02
CA ASP A 245 -13.75 50.54 -27.27
C ASP A 245 -14.61 51.58 -28.02
N SER A 246 -14.88 51.40 -29.32
CA SER A 246 -15.48 52.40 -30.20
C SER A 246 -16.99 52.69 -30.01
N LEU A 247 -17.69 51.98 -29.12
CA LEU A 247 -19.15 52.11 -28.93
C LEU A 247 -19.57 52.70 -27.56
N TYR A 248 -18.62 53.15 -26.73
CA TYR A 248 -18.94 53.56 -25.35
C TYR A 248 -19.54 54.98 -25.21
N GLU A 249 -19.31 55.87 -26.18
CA GLU A 249 -19.84 57.26 -26.14
C GLU A 249 -21.35 57.34 -26.43
N PHE A 250 -21.81 56.62 -27.47
CA PHE A 250 -23.15 56.80 -28.03
C PHE A 250 -24.29 56.46 -27.06
N PHE A 251 -24.03 55.62 -26.06
CA PHE A 251 -25.04 55.17 -25.10
C PHE A 251 -25.19 56.06 -23.85
N MET A 252 -24.28 57.02 -23.62
CA MET A 252 -24.29 57.87 -22.41
C MET A 252 -25.15 59.14 -22.53
N LEU A 253 -25.58 59.53 -23.74
CA LEU A 253 -26.28 60.80 -23.99
C LEU A 253 -27.81 60.74 -23.94
N SER A 254 -28.42 59.55 -23.93
CA SER A 254 -29.84 59.39 -24.30
C SER A 254 -30.87 59.48 -23.16
N LYS A 255 -30.46 59.68 -21.89
CA LYS A 255 -31.39 59.79 -20.74
C LYS A 255 -31.01 60.89 -19.74
N ILE A 256 -31.21 62.14 -20.15
CA ILE A 256 -31.41 63.27 -19.21
C ILE A 256 -32.90 63.53 -19.08
N SER A 257 -33.43 63.46 -17.86
CA SER A 257 -34.64 64.17 -17.47
C SER A 257 -34.57 64.49 -15.97
N LYS A 258 -34.80 65.74 -15.60
CA LYS A 258 -34.81 66.22 -14.21
C LYS A 258 -36.25 66.21 -13.67
N PRO A 259 -36.43 66.36 -12.35
CA PRO A 259 -37.08 67.61 -11.95
C PRO A 259 -36.44 68.32 -10.75
N SER A 260 -36.57 69.65 -10.78
CA SER A 260 -36.66 70.62 -9.67
C SER A 260 -35.66 70.58 -8.50
N GLN A 261 -34.88 71.66 -8.35
CA GLN A 261 -34.26 72.05 -7.09
C GLN A 261 -35.16 73.01 -6.32
N ARG A 262 -35.63 72.58 -5.14
CA ARG A 262 -36.05 73.38 -3.97
C ARG A 262 -35.99 72.45 -2.75
N VAL A 263 -35.96 72.98 -1.53
CA VAL A 263 -35.72 72.21 -0.27
C VAL A 263 -34.28 71.63 -0.16
N LEU A 264 -33.29 72.27 -0.80
CA LEU A 264 -31.86 72.09 -0.46
C LEU A 264 -31.34 73.26 0.38
N GLU A 265 -32.12 73.64 1.39
CA GLU A 265 -31.67 74.38 2.58
C GLU A 265 -32.48 73.90 3.77
N GLY A 266 -31.89 73.95 4.98
CA GLY A 266 -32.64 73.70 6.22
C GLY A 266 -32.42 72.37 6.95
N LEU A 267 -31.22 71.75 6.92
CA LEU A 267 -30.70 71.02 8.11
C LEU A 267 -29.17 70.72 8.11
N LEU A 268 -28.33 71.62 7.58
CA LEU A 268 -26.86 71.44 7.60
C LEU A 268 -26.14 72.37 8.60
N THR A 269 -26.74 72.55 9.78
CA THR A 269 -26.28 73.51 10.79
C THR A 269 -26.21 72.93 12.21
N LEU A 270 -25.36 71.92 12.40
CA LEU A 270 -24.49 71.83 13.59
C LEU A 270 -23.37 70.81 13.37
N ARG A 271 -22.16 71.17 13.78
CA ARG A 271 -20.90 70.47 13.49
C ARG A 271 -20.15 70.23 14.81
N LEU A 272 -19.49 69.09 14.92
CA LEU A 272 -18.73 68.60 16.11
C LEU A 272 -19.65 68.15 17.28
N ARG A 273 -19.24 67.21 18.16
CA ARG A 273 -17.87 66.74 18.43
C ARG A 273 -17.78 65.24 18.83
N LEU A 274 -16.88 64.50 18.16
CA LEU A 274 -16.20 63.25 18.56
C LEU A 274 -16.97 61.91 18.77
N HIS A 275 -17.01 61.12 17.69
CA HIS A 275 -16.36 59.78 17.51
C HIS A 275 -15.39 59.27 18.64
N PHE A 276 -15.03 57.97 18.80
CA PHE A 276 -14.99 56.80 17.89
C PHE A 276 -14.80 55.43 18.65
N THR A 277 -15.04 54.30 17.96
CA THR A 277 -14.57 52.88 18.20
C THR A 277 -15.37 51.98 19.19
N HIS A 278 -15.56 50.66 18.99
CA HIS A 278 -15.35 49.75 17.82
C HIS A 278 -16.18 48.42 17.93
N HIS A 279 -16.85 48.00 16.84
CA HIS A 279 -17.05 46.59 16.35
C HIS A 279 -17.82 45.52 17.19
N PRO A 280 -18.25 44.36 16.60
CA PRO A 280 -18.68 44.07 15.21
C PRO A 280 -19.93 43.14 15.03
N ILE A 281 -20.63 43.30 13.90
CA ILE A 281 -21.34 42.27 13.07
C ILE A 281 -22.24 41.21 13.76
N THR A 282 -23.57 41.32 13.54
CA THR A 282 -24.36 40.27 12.85
C THR A 282 -25.73 40.78 12.38
N TYR A 283 -26.12 40.45 11.14
CA TYR A 283 -27.52 40.37 10.72
C TYR A 283 -27.70 39.17 9.80
N SER A 284 -28.72 38.35 10.06
CA SER A 284 -29.03 37.12 9.33
C SER A 284 -30.28 37.29 8.47
N ASN A 285 -30.26 36.77 7.23
CA ASN A 285 -31.44 36.72 6.38
C ASN A 285 -32.59 35.94 7.06
N ALA A 286 -33.79 36.50 6.97
CA ALA A 286 -35.03 35.77 7.22
C ALA A 286 -35.58 35.13 5.93
N ASN A 287 -36.62 34.32 6.13
CA ASN A 287 -37.63 33.85 5.16
C ASN A 287 -37.44 32.45 4.50
N PRO A 288 -38.52 31.65 4.35
CA PRO A 288 -39.75 31.66 5.17
C PRO A 288 -40.39 30.27 5.47
N LEU A 289 -41.40 30.29 6.35
CA LEU A 289 -42.61 29.45 6.39
C LEU A 289 -42.50 27.92 6.26
N ARG A 290 -42.76 27.24 7.40
CA ARG A 290 -43.65 26.06 7.49
C ARG A 290 -44.22 25.93 8.90
N ASP A 291 -45.52 26.20 9.05
CA ASP A 291 -46.29 25.91 10.26
C ASP A 291 -47.08 24.58 10.08
N PRO A 292 -47.98 24.15 10.99
CA PRO A 292 -47.59 23.19 12.03
C PRO A 292 -48.52 21.95 12.06
N PHE A 293 -48.38 21.09 13.07
CA PHE A 293 -49.46 20.82 14.03
C PHE A 293 -49.09 19.80 15.12
N ILE A 294 -49.70 20.00 16.30
CA ILE A 294 -49.95 19.08 17.43
C ILE A 294 -48.73 18.39 18.06
N ALA A 295 -48.50 18.75 19.33
CA ALA A 295 -47.74 17.96 20.29
C ALA A 295 -48.70 17.14 21.18
N ASN A 296 -48.16 16.19 21.92
CA ASN A 296 -48.67 15.93 23.27
C ASN A 296 -47.52 15.57 24.21
N SER A 297 -47.61 16.06 25.45
CA SER A 297 -46.65 15.83 26.53
C SER A 297 -46.95 14.54 27.27
N PHE A 298 -45.97 14.04 28.04
CA PHE A 298 -46.18 13.76 29.47
C PHE A 298 -44.83 13.67 30.19
N SER A 299 -44.87 13.81 31.51
CA SER A 299 -43.73 14.08 32.39
C SER A 299 -43.50 12.97 33.41
N SER A 300 -42.24 12.66 33.73
CA SER A 300 -41.79 12.46 35.13
C SER A 300 -40.29 12.21 35.20
N ALA A 301 -39.62 12.88 36.12
CA ALA A 301 -38.38 12.40 36.75
C ALA A 301 -38.66 12.23 38.26
N PRO A 302 -37.82 11.48 38.98
CA PRO A 302 -37.29 12.07 40.21
C PRO A 302 -35.77 11.99 40.32
N SER A 303 -35.22 12.82 41.19
CA SER A 303 -33.80 12.93 41.53
C SER A 303 -33.55 12.46 42.96
N PHE A 304 -32.32 12.07 43.30
CA PHE A 304 -31.84 11.99 44.67
C PHE A 304 -30.37 12.45 44.79
N GLN A 305 -29.97 12.93 45.96
CA GLN A 305 -28.71 13.63 46.22
C GLN A 305 -27.95 13.09 47.44
N SER A 306 -26.61 13.06 47.37
CA SER A 306 -25.62 13.38 48.43
C SER A 306 -24.22 13.05 47.87
N LYS A 307 -23.16 13.88 47.91
CA LYS A 307 -22.47 14.68 48.96
C LYS A 307 -21.65 13.83 49.95
N PHE A 308 -20.33 14.08 49.93
CA PHE A 308 -19.29 13.52 50.82
C PHE A 308 -19.36 14.11 52.25
N PRO A 309 -18.71 13.47 53.24
CA PRO A 309 -17.44 14.04 53.76
C PRO A 309 -16.28 13.00 53.90
N SER A 310 -15.38 13.13 54.89
CA SER A 310 -13.95 12.75 54.74
C SER A 310 -13.14 12.39 56.01
N LYS A 311 -11.96 11.77 55.79
CA LYS A 311 -10.68 11.85 56.58
C LYS A 311 -10.47 10.80 57.73
N PRO A 312 -9.22 10.60 58.25
CA PRO A 312 -8.63 9.24 58.37
C PRO A 312 -7.89 8.89 59.70
N ILE A 313 -7.28 7.69 59.78
CA ILE A 313 -6.15 7.24 60.66
C ILE A 313 -5.74 5.81 60.18
N SER A 314 -4.47 5.49 59.81
CA SER A 314 -3.29 5.03 60.61
C SER A 314 -3.57 3.76 61.45
N SER A 315 -2.84 2.63 61.38
CA SER A 315 -1.40 2.32 61.18
C SER A 315 -1.15 1.20 60.13
N ASN A 316 0.02 0.94 59.50
CA ASN A 316 1.47 0.98 59.80
C ASN A 316 2.12 -0.32 60.38
N VAL A 317 2.41 -1.30 59.50
CA VAL A 317 3.63 -2.15 59.38
C VAL A 317 3.69 -2.52 57.86
N GLY A 318 4.76 -2.46 57.06
CA GLY A 318 6.19 -2.78 57.22
C GLY A 318 6.46 -4.12 56.49
N LEU A 319 7.35 -4.30 55.50
CA LEU A 319 8.41 -3.48 54.89
C LEU A 319 8.12 -3.23 53.37
N SER A 320 8.61 -2.19 52.67
CA SER A 320 10.01 -1.82 52.33
C SER A 320 10.70 -2.88 51.44
N GLN A 321 11.46 -2.60 50.37
CA GLN A 321 11.94 -1.39 49.65
C GLN A 321 12.25 -1.84 48.19
N PHE A 322 12.55 -1.08 47.14
CA PHE A 322 12.70 0.34 46.76
C PHE A 322 12.57 0.37 45.19
N LEU A 323 12.54 1.44 44.38
CA LEU A 323 12.58 2.92 44.50
C LEU A 323 11.87 3.50 43.24
N TYR A 324 11.76 4.83 43.10
CA TYR A 324 11.54 5.51 41.80
C TYR A 324 12.26 6.87 41.77
N SER A 325 12.39 7.51 40.61
CA SER A 325 13.16 8.76 40.41
C SER A 325 12.54 10.01 41.07
N PRO A 326 13.35 11.03 41.41
CA PRO A 326 12.90 12.41 41.55
C PRO A 326 13.40 13.35 40.41
N LYS A 327 12.89 14.60 40.42
CA LYS A 327 13.10 15.66 39.41
C LYS A 327 13.01 17.03 40.11
N LEU A 328 13.83 18.02 39.72
CA LEU A 328 13.86 19.48 40.04
C LEU A 328 15.12 20.06 39.32
N THR A 329 15.36 21.35 39.02
CA THR A 329 14.63 22.65 39.00
C THR A 329 15.16 23.39 37.74
N ALA A 330 14.35 23.92 36.81
CA ALA A 330 13.77 25.27 36.75
C ALA A 330 14.76 26.46 36.68
N GLY A 331 14.57 27.33 35.68
CA GLY A 331 15.30 28.60 35.49
C GLY A 331 14.95 29.25 34.14
N ASN A 332 14.27 30.39 34.15
CA ASN A 332 13.89 31.14 32.94
C ASN A 332 14.78 32.38 32.76
N SER A 333 15.18 32.65 31.52
CA SER A 333 15.43 34.03 31.06
C SER A 333 15.01 34.16 29.59
N SER A 334 14.35 35.26 29.27
CA SER A 334 13.81 35.53 27.93
C SER A 334 14.34 36.87 27.42
N LEU A 335 15.07 36.85 26.30
CA LEU A 335 15.44 38.06 25.57
C LEU A 335 15.03 37.95 24.10
N VAL A 336 14.71 39.09 23.51
CA VAL A 336 13.91 39.22 22.29
C VAL A 336 14.79 39.61 21.10
N THR A 337 14.59 38.97 19.95
CA THR A 337 14.65 39.66 18.65
C THR A 337 13.94 38.89 17.54
N LYS A 338 13.52 39.62 16.50
CA LYS A 338 12.80 39.11 15.32
C LYS A 338 13.81 38.90 14.18
N LEU A 339 13.58 37.93 13.27
CA LEU A 339 13.27 38.19 11.84
C LEU A 339 13.32 36.93 10.94
N ASN A 340 12.17 36.67 10.32
CA ASN A 340 11.91 36.27 8.93
C ASN A 340 13.01 35.78 7.95
N VAL A 341 12.56 34.80 7.13
CA VAL A 341 12.69 34.71 5.63
C VAL A 341 13.90 33.99 4.97
N HIS A 342 13.52 32.97 4.18
CA HIS A 342 14.11 32.39 2.95
C HIS A 342 15.56 31.83 2.84
N ARG A 343 15.61 30.50 2.75
CA ARG A 343 15.83 29.74 1.48
C ARG A 343 17.11 30.00 0.64
N SER A 344 18.08 29.09 0.81
CA SER A 344 18.93 28.48 -0.24
C SER A 344 20.02 29.32 -0.94
N ALA A 345 21.28 28.99 -0.64
CA ALA A 345 22.29 28.69 -1.68
C ALA A 345 23.46 27.86 -1.12
N SER A 346 24.21 27.20 -2.01
CA SER A 346 25.45 26.47 -1.71
C SER A 346 26.67 27.38 -1.61
N ARG A 347 27.73 26.94 -0.89
CA ARG A 347 29.11 26.79 -1.42
C ARG A 347 30.05 26.20 -0.35
N PHE A 348 30.76 25.11 -0.66
CA PHE A 348 31.90 24.64 0.16
C PHE A 348 33.06 25.63 0.04
N ARG A 349 33.83 25.84 1.13
CA ARG A 349 35.12 26.54 1.10
C ARG A 349 36.24 25.57 1.45
N PHE A 350 37.34 25.66 0.72
CA PHE A 350 38.60 24.98 1.03
C PHE A 350 39.31 25.69 2.18
N PHE A 351 40.00 24.93 3.04
CA PHE A 351 41.00 25.48 3.95
C PHE A 351 42.39 25.27 3.37
N SER A 352 43.18 26.34 3.32
CA SER A 352 44.60 26.30 2.94
C SER A 352 45.43 26.46 4.22
N VAL A 353 46.50 25.66 4.34
CA VAL A 353 47.41 25.68 5.50
C VAL A 353 48.75 26.25 5.05
N LYS A 354 49.16 27.37 5.64
CA LYS A 354 50.51 27.94 5.44
C LYS A 354 51.53 27.19 6.31
N ILE A 355 52.70 26.94 5.75
CA ILE A 355 53.85 26.33 6.44
C ILE A 355 54.86 27.45 6.79
N PRO A 356 55.22 27.65 8.07
CA PRO A 356 56.41 28.41 8.45
C PRO A 356 57.66 27.55 8.27
N ARG A 357 58.76 28.14 7.78
CA ARG A 357 60.08 27.51 7.82
C ARG A 357 60.72 27.78 9.18
N PHE A 358 61.32 26.77 9.80
CA PHE A 358 62.31 26.96 10.87
C PHE A 358 63.43 25.95 10.66
N GLY A 359 64.68 26.40 10.76
CA GLY A 359 65.86 25.59 10.50
C GLY A 359 67.00 25.99 11.43
N GLY A 360 67.59 25.00 12.10
CA GLY A 360 68.70 25.14 13.03
C GLY A 360 69.19 23.75 13.43
N GLN A 361 70.51 23.58 13.56
CA GLN A 361 71.14 22.26 13.74
C GLN A 361 71.09 21.82 15.21
N ILE A 362 70.62 20.59 15.47
CA ILE A 362 70.87 19.86 16.72
C ILE A 362 71.16 18.38 16.37
N ASN A 363 72.07 17.73 17.11
CA ASN A 363 72.76 16.50 16.72
C ASN A 363 71.90 15.22 16.59
N GLY A 364 72.20 14.41 15.57
CA GLY A 364 71.37 13.28 15.11
C GLY A 364 71.34 11.99 15.95
N ASN A 365 72.12 11.88 17.03
CA ASN A 365 72.27 10.61 17.76
C ASN A 365 71.25 10.36 18.90
N PHE A 366 70.44 11.35 19.28
CA PHE A 366 69.38 11.15 20.30
C PHE A 366 68.07 10.62 19.68
N ALA A 367 67.68 11.13 18.50
CA ALA A 367 66.40 10.83 17.87
C ALA A 367 66.19 9.32 17.60
N LYS A 368 67.27 8.59 17.30
CA LYS A 368 67.19 7.18 16.88
C LYS A 368 66.92 6.18 18.02
N LYS A 369 67.08 6.56 19.30
CA LYS A 369 66.78 5.68 20.45
C LYS A 369 65.44 5.96 21.14
N VAL A 370 64.80 7.10 20.85
CA VAL A 370 63.54 7.51 21.50
C VAL A 370 62.30 7.06 20.72
N ILE A 371 62.41 6.81 19.41
CA ILE A 371 61.27 6.53 18.52
C ILE A 371 60.89 5.04 18.47
N ASP A 372 61.85 4.12 18.57
CA ASP A 372 61.60 2.70 18.30
C ASP A 372 60.78 1.98 19.39
N LYS A 373 60.98 2.35 20.67
CA LYS A 373 60.21 1.78 21.80
C LYS A 373 58.72 2.11 21.76
N PRO A 374 58.27 3.37 21.56
CA PRO A 374 56.84 3.65 21.40
C PRO A 374 56.27 3.09 20.09
N ALA A 375 57.05 2.96 19.01
CA ALA A 375 56.55 2.42 17.73
C ALA A 375 56.00 0.97 17.86
N ALA A 376 56.64 0.10 18.66
CA ALA A 376 56.16 -1.26 18.92
C ALA A 376 54.85 -1.29 19.74
N ALA A 377 54.72 -0.43 20.75
CA ALA A 377 53.50 -0.30 21.55
C ALA A 377 52.34 0.32 20.75
N VAL A 378 52.61 1.36 19.96
CA VAL A 378 51.60 2.05 19.13
C VAL A 378 51.12 1.15 18.00
N SER A 379 52.00 0.41 17.32
CA SER A 379 51.59 -0.51 16.24
C SER A 379 50.73 -1.68 16.73
N SER A 380 51.00 -2.22 17.92
CA SER A 380 50.20 -3.28 18.56
C SER A 380 48.89 -2.78 19.19
N ALA A 381 48.82 -1.51 19.61
CA ALA A 381 47.54 -0.86 19.94
C ALA A 381 46.71 -0.57 18.68
N PHE A 382 47.36 -0.08 17.61
CA PHE A 382 46.72 0.28 16.34
C PHE A 382 46.15 -0.95 15.62
N SER A 383 46.75 -2.13 15.73
CA SER A 383 46.18 -3.37 15.16
C SER A 383 44.84 -3.73 15.82
N ARG A 384 44.76 -3.69 17.15
CA ARG A 384 43.50 -3.94 17.90
C ARG A 384 42.41 -2.91 17.56
N TYR A 385 42.77 -1.63 17.48
CA TYR A 385 41.83 -0.57 17.10
C TYR A 385 41.35 -0.72 15.64
N ARG A 386 42.27 -1.10 14.73
CA ARG A 386 41.99 -1.37 13.32
C ARG A 386 40.98 -2.50 13.12
N GLU A 387 41.02 -3.56 13.93
CA GLU A 387 40.01 -4.62 13.88
C GLU A 387 38.62 -4.16 14.34
N ALA A 388 38.54 -3.43 15.45
CA ALA A 388 37.28 -2.86 15.95
C ALA A 388 36.63 -1.89 14.93
N VAL A 389 37.42 -0.99 14.33
CA VAL A 389 36.98 -0.11 13.25
C VAL A 389 36.58 -0.91 12.00
N GLY A 390 37.32 -1.98 11.66
CA GLY A 390 36.97 -2.88 10.56
C GLY A 390 35.60 -3.55 10.74
N LEU A 391 35.26 -3.98 11.95
CA LEU A 391 33.95 -4.55 12.30
C LEU A 391 32.83 -3.51 12.23
N GLN A 392 33.05 -2.29 12.70
CA GLN A 392 32.07 -1.18 12.56
C GLN A 392 31.83 -0.82 11.09
N ILE A 393 32.89 -0.76 10.28
CA ILE A 393 32.79 -0.55 8.83
C ILE A 393 32.02 -1.70 8.17
N GLU A 394 32.31 -2.96 8.49
CA GLU A 394 31.56 -4.10 7.93
C GLU A 394 30.08 -4.06 8.33
N ALA A 395 29.76 -3.67 9.58
CA ALA A 395 28.37 -3.48 10.03
C ALA A 395 27.66 -2.34 9.28
N PHE A 396 28.33 -1.20 9.07
CA PHE A 396 27.82 -0.08 8.27
C PHE A 396 27.55 -0.50 6.81
N PHE A 397 28.51 -1.16 6.17
CA PHE A 397 28.36 -1.65 4.80
C PHE A 397 27.25 -2.70 4.67
N LYS A 398 27.05 -3.57 5.68
CA LYS A 398 25.90 -4.50 5.73
C LYS A 398 24.57 -3.76 5.85
N ARG A 399 24.45 -2.79 6.76
CA ARG A 399 23.21 -2.02 7.01
C ARG A 399 22.80 -1.17 5.81
N ASN A 400 23.78 -0.52 5.16
CA ASN A 400 23.55 0.48 4.12
C ASN A 400 23.82 -0.02 2.69
N TYR A 401 24.03 -1.33 2.50
CA TYR A 401 24.47 -1.94 1.23
C TYR A 401 23.68 -1.47 -0.01
N LEU A 402 22.34 -1.40 0.09
CA LEU A 402 21.49 -1.01 -1.04
C LEU A 402 21.65 0.48 -1.41
N VAL A 403 21.89 1.34 -0.42
CA VAL A 403 22.13 2.79 -0.61
C VAL A 403 23.51 3.02 -1.20
N LEU A 404 24.53 2.31 -0.68
CA LEU A 404 25.90 2.35 -1.19
C LEU A 404 25.98 1.86 -2.64
N LEU A 405 25.26 0.79 -2.99
CA LEU A 405 25.10 0.36 -4.39
C LEU A 405 24.41 1.41 -5.26
N GLY A 406 23.33 2.03 -4.77
CA GLY A 406 22.60 3.07 -5.51
C GLY A 406 23.46 4.29 -5.80
N PHE A 407 24.21 4.77 -4.80
CA PHE A 407 25.13 5.89 -4.95
C PHE A 407 26.31 5.55 -5.89
N GLY A 408 26.91 4.37 -5.73
CA GLY A 408 27.97 3.90 -6.64
C GLY A 408 27.49 3.76 -8.09
N ALA A 409 26.29 3.23 -8.30
CA ALA A 409 25.68 3.15 -9.62
C ALA A 409 25.39 4.53 -10.23
N ALA A 410 24.94 5.50 -9.42
CA ALA A 410 24.74 6.87 -9.87
C ALA A 410 26.06 7.57 -10.27
N LEU A 411 27.13 7.37 -9.49
CA LEU A 411 28.47 7.88 -9.84
C LEU A 411 28.99 7.28 -11.15
N ILE A 412 28.88 5.96 -11.33
CA ILE A 412 29.27 5.28 -12.58
C ILE A 412 28.42 5.78 -13.75
N CYS A 413 27.11 5.95 -13.56
CA CYS A 413 26.19 6.48 -14.58
C CYS A 413 26.56 7.92 -15.01
N ALA A 414 26.96 8.76 -14.05
CA ALA A 414 27.37 10.14 -14.30
C ALA A 414 28.76 10.23 -14.98
N LEU A 415 29.72 9.40 -14.56
CA LEU A 415 31.04 9.31 -15.16
C LEU A 415 30.98 8.77 -16.60
N LEU A 416 30.20 7.71 -16.82
CA LEU A 416 30.00 7.11 -18.14
C LEU A 416 29.22 8.05 -19.08
N TRP A 417 28.23 8.79 -18.56
CA TRP A 417 27.57 9.89 -19.29
C TRP A 417 28.57 10.99 -19.71
N ARG A 418 29.45 11.43 -18.79
CA ARG A 418 30.46 12.45 -19.08
C ARG A 418 31.44 12.02 -20.16
N ILE A 419 31.90 10.77 -20.13
CA ILE A 419 32.80 10.21 -21.16
C ILE A 419 32.07 10.13 -22.51
N MET A 420 30.86 9.55 -22.56
CA MET A 420 30.11 9.43 -23.81
C MET A 420 29.73 10.78 -24.43
N PHE A 421 29.31 11.75 -23.62
CA PHE A 421 29.00 13.11 -24.10
C PHE A 421 30.25 13.86 -24.56
N GLY A 422 31.39 13.69 -23.86
CA GLY A 422 32.68 14.27 -24.27
C GLY A 422 33.15 13.77 -25.62
N ILE A 423 33.05 12.45 -25.86
CA ILE A 423 33.40 11.84 -27.16
C ILE A 423 32.39 12.21 -28.25
N ALA A 424 31.08 12.23 -27.96
CA ALA A 424 30.08 12.56 -28.97
C ALA A 424 30.26 13.98 -29.55
N ASN A 425 30.59 14.95 -28.69
CA ASN A 425 30.77 16.35 -29.08
C ASN A 425 31.99 16.59 -29.99
N THR A 426 32.98 15.69 -30.03
CA THR A 426 34.13 15.83 -30.94
C THR A 426 33.87 15.30 -32.35
N PHE A 427 32.73 14.62 -32.57
CA PHE A 427 32.39 14.02 -33.87
C PHE A 427 31.07 14.51 -34.47
N VAL A 428 30.09 14.94 -33.67
CA VAL A 428 28.78 15.36 -34.19
C VAL A 428 28.23 16.58 -33.45
N GLY A 429 27.98 17.66 -34.19
CA GLY A 429 27.35 18.90 -33.69
C GLY A 429 25.85 18.77 -33.39
N LEU A 430 25.47 17.86 -32.49
CA LEU A 430 24.07 17.62 -32.13
C LEU A 430 23.50 18.75 -31.26
N SER A 431 22.20 19.01 -31.42
CA SER A 431 21.44 19.91 -30.54
C SER A 431 21.61 19.52 -29.06
N GLU A 432 22.23 20.42 -28.30
CA GLU A 432 22.67 20.16 -26.93
C GLU A 432 21.58 19.54 -26.04
N GLY A 433 20.34 20.04 -26.16
CA GLY A 433 19.23 19.63 -25.29
C GLY A 433 18.91 18.14 -25.42
N MET A 434 18.66 17.67 -26.65
CA MET A 434 18.26 16.28 -26.88
C MET A 434 19.42 15.30 -26.71
N ALA A 435 20.63 15.68 -27.14
CA ALA A 435 21.83 14.85 -26.98
C ALA A 435 22.16 14.58 -25.50
N LYS A 436 22.15 15.62 -24.65
CA LYS A 436 22.47 15.49 -23.21
C LYS A 436 21.58 14.47 -22.50
N TYR A 437 20.27 14.48 -22.77
CA TYR A 437 19.34 13.50 -22.18
C TYR A 437 19.41 12.11 -22.83
N GLY A 438 19.66 12.03 -24.14
CA GLY A 438 19.84 10.75 -24.85
C GLY A 438 21.02 9.95 -24.29
N PHE A 439 22.20 10.57 -24.17
CA PHE A 439 23.38 9.89 -23.60
C PHE A 439 23.22 9.55 -22.11
N LEU A 440 22.44 10.33 -21.35
CA LEU A 440 22.13 10.03 -19.95
C LEU A 440 21.18 8.83 -19.80
N ALA A 441 20.20 8.70 -20.71
CA ALA A 441 19.33 7.53 -20.77
C ALA A 441 20.12 6.27 -21.17
N LEU A 442 21.03 6.39 -22.13
CA LEU A 442 21.90 5.31 -22.59
C LEU A 442 22.87 4.83 -21.50
N SER A 443 23.55 5.75 -20.79
CA SER A 443 24.44 5.37 -19.69
C SER A 443 23.68 4.72 -18.53
N SER A 444 22.48 5.23 -18.21
CA SER A 444 21.58 4.63 -17.22
C SER A 444 21.14 3.22 -17.60
N ALA A 445 20.80 2.99 -18.87
CA ALA A 445 20.47 1.67 -19.40
C ALA A 445 21.66 0.69 -19.30
N ILE A 446 22.86 1.12 -19.72
CA ILE A 446 24.10 0.32 -19.62
C ILE A 446 24.37 -0.10 -18.17
N VAL A 447 24.30 0.84 -17.21
CA VAL A 447 24.49 0.56 -15.78
C VAL A 447 23.40 -0.38 -15.25
N ALA A 448 22.14 -0.22 -15.67
CA ALA A 448 21.05 -1.10 -15.27
C ALA A 448 21.22 -2.54 -15.80
N PHE A 449 21.51 -2.72 -17.09
CA PHE A 449 21.77 -4.03 -17.69
C PHE A 449 23.01 -4.71 -17.08
N THR A 450 24.10 -3.96 -16.87
CA THR A 450 25.31 -4.46 -16.21
C THR A 450 25.00 -4.90 -14.76
N GLY A 451 24.21 -4.12 -14.03
CA GLY A 451 23.72 -4.46 -12.70
C GLY A 451 22.85 -5.73 -12.67
N LEU A 452 21.97 -5.92 -13.65
CA LEU A 452 21.15 -7.12 -13.81
C LEU A 452 21.99 -8.36 -14.18
N TYR A 453 22.97 -8.21 -15.08
CA TYR A 453 23.90 -9.28 -15.46
C TYR A 453 24.77 -9.72 -14.27
N LEU A 454 25.39 -8.77 -13.56
CA LEU A 454 26.14 -9.04 -12.33
C LEU A 454 25.26 -9.69 -11.27
N ARG A 455 24.04 -9.19 -11.06
CA ARG A 455 23.05 -9.80 -10.15
C ARG A 455 22.81 -11.27 -10.54
N SER A 456 22.46 -11.54 -11.79
CA SER A 456 22.25 -12.90 -12.31
C SER A 456 23.46 -13.81 -12.08
N ARG A 457 24.67 -13.33 -12.39
CA ARG A 457 25.91 -14.11 -12.24
C ARG A 457 26.18 -14.48 -10.77
N PHE A 458 25.89 -13.60 -9.81
CA PHE A 458 26.12 -13.83 -8.38
C PHE A 458 24.91 -14.35 -7.57
N THR A 459 23.68 -14.37 -8.11
CA THR A 459 22.53 -15.00 -7.44
C THR A 459 22.44 -16.50 -7.73
N VAL A 460 22.22 -17.29 -6.67
CA VAL A 460 21.82 -18.70 -6.76
C VAL A 460 20.29 -18.76 -6.87
N ASN A 461 19.76 -19.57 -7.78
CA ASN A 461 18.32 -19.86 -7.87
C ASN A 461 18.06 -21.29 -7.37
N PRO A 462 17.27 -21.50 -6.28
CA PRO A 462 16.99 -22.84 -5.75
C PRO A 462 16.23 -23.71 -6.76
N ASP A 463 15.35 -23.15 -7.59
CA ASP A 463 14.60 -23.91 -8.60
C ASP A 463 15.53 -24.50 -9.69
N ARG A 464 16.66 -23.81 -9.97
CA ARG A 464 17.70 -24.34 -10.87
C ARG A 464 18.57 -25.38 -10.19
N VAL A 465 18.80 -25.28 -8.88
CA VAL A 465 19.49 -26.31 -8.08
C VAL A 465 18.65 -27.59 -8.05
N TYR A 466 17.35 -27.49 -7.76
CA TYR A 466 16.40 -28.62 -7.81
C TYR A 466 16.43 -29.34 -9.16
N ARG A 467 16.31 -28.61 -10.28
CA ARG A 467 16.41 -29.18 -11.64
C ARG A 467 17.81 -29.70 -12.02
N MET A 468 18.84 -29.45 -11.21
CA MET A 468 20.15 -30.09 -11.38
C MET A 468 20.24 -31.37 -10.52
N ALA A 469 19.72 -31.34 -9.29
CA ALA A 469 19.64 -32.51 -8.41
C ALA A 469 18.76 -33.61 -9.02
N MET A 470 17.50 -33.31 -9.37
CA MET A 470 16.57 -34.29 -9.95
C MET A 470 17.08 -34.96 -11.23
N ARG A 471 17.90 -34.28 -12.04
CA ARG A 471 18.54 -34.90 -13.20
C ARG A 471 19.64 -35.87 -12.78
N LYS A 472 20.53 -35.46 -11.87
CA LYS A 472 21.59 -36.36 -11.38
C LYS A 472 21.03 -37.61 -10.69
N LEU A 473 19.98 -37.47 -9.87
CA LEU A 473 19.30 -38.58 -9.20
C LEU A 473 18.66 -39.56 -10.20
N ASN A 474 18.02 -39.06 -11.27
CA ASN A 474 17.46 -39.91 -12.34
C ASN A 474 18.53 -40.40 -13.35
N THR A 475 19.82 -40.18 -13.11
CA THR A 475 20.94 -40.74 -13.91
C THR A 475 21.79 -41.72 -13.11
N SER A 476 21.60 -41.82 -11.79
CA SER A 476 22.42 -42.63 -10.90
C SER A 476 21.80 -43.99 -10.60
N ALA A 477 22.35 -45.06 -11.19
CA ALA A 477 21.88 -46.44 -11.04
C ALA A 477 21.64 -46.85 -9.58
N GLY A 478 22.66 -46.75 -8.71
CA GLY A 478 22.55 -47.15 -7.30
C GLY A 478 21.60 -46.33 -6.41
N ILE A 479 20.93 -45.29 -6.93
CA ILE A 479 19.78 -44.64 -6.26
C ILE A 479 18.46 -45.16 -6.84
N LEU A 480 18.42 -45.40 -8.15
CA LEU A 480 17.27 -46.03 -8.82
C LEU A 480 17.06 -47.48 -8.36
N GLU A 481 18.14 -48.19 -8.06
CA GLU A 481 18.16 -49.57 -7.53
C GLU A 481 17.57 -49.69 -6.11
N VAL A 482 17.77 -48.67 -5.26
CA VAL A 482 17.31 -48.70 -3.85
C VAL A 482 15.95 -48.02 -3.66
N MET A 483 15.48 -47.25 -4.63
CA MET A 483 14.21 -46.49 -4.55
C MET A 483 13.16 -46.88 -5.59
N GLY A 484 13.57 -47.57 -6.66
CA GLY A 484 12.76 -47.86 -7.83
C GLY A 484 12.57 -46.65 -8.76
N ALA A 485 12.66 -46.87 -10.07
CA ALA A 485 12.44 -45.84 -11.09
C ALA A 485 10.93 -45.71 -11.45
N PRO A 486 10.44 -44.51 -11.84
CA PRO A 486 11.14 -43.23 -11.96
C PRO A 486 11.10 -42.39 -10.67
N LEU A 487 12.14 -41.57 -10.42
CA LEU A 487 12.16 -40.69 -9.23
C LEU A 487 11.36 -39.41 -9.48
N THR A 488 10.21 -39.34 -8.82
CA THR A 488 9.37 -38.14 -8.74
C THR A 488 9.78 -37.27 -7.54
N GLY A 489 9.73 -35.96 -7.69
CA GLY A 489 10.11 -35.00 -6.64
C GLY A 489 8.92 -34.17 -6.18
N SER A 490 8.75 -34.05 -4.87
CA SER A 490 7.61 -33.35 -4.26
C SER A 490 7.64 -31.84 -4.52
N ASP A 491 6.48 -31.20 -4.35
CA ASP A 491 6.32 -29.75 -4.35
C ASP A 491 6.67 -29.08 -3.02
N LEU A 492 6.89 -29.86 -1.95
CA LEU A 492 7.47 -29.37 -0.71
C LEU A 492 8.99 -29.17 -0.87
N ARG A 493 9.47 -27.92 -0.88
CA ARG A 493 10.90 -27.59 -1.02
C ARG A 493 11.33 -26.55 0.01
N ALA A 494 12.22 -26.90 0.92
CA ALA A 494 12.73 -26.01 1.96
C ALA A 494 14.19 -25.61 1.65
N TYR A 495 14.52 -24.31 1.75
CA TYR A 495 15.88 -23.85 1.46
C TYR A 495 16.36 -22.73 2.38
N VAL A 496 17.68 -22.71 2.61
CA VAL A 496 18.42 -21.62 3.26
C VAL A 496 19.51 -21.12 2.32
N MET A 497 19.55 -19.80 2.12
CA MET A 497 20.70 -19.14 1.50
C MET A 497 21.68 -18.72 2.60
N SER A 498 22.91 -19.22 2.53
CA SER A 498 24.00 -18.86 3.44
C SER A 498 25.13 -18.14 2.69
N GLY A 499 25.93 -17.36 3.42
CA GLY A 499 26.98 -16.52 2.85
C GLY A 499 26.46 -15.41 1.93
N GLY A 500 27.33 -14.95 1.01
CA GLY A 500 27.14 -13.66 0.35
C GLY A 500 27.61 -12.47 1.21
N GLY A 501 27.50 -11.27 0.64
CA GLY A 501 27.99 -10.03 1.25
C GLY A 501 29.47 -9.78 1.03
N PHE A 502 29.93 -8.65 1.56
CA PHE A 502 31.34 -8.25 1.58
C PHE A 502 31.88 -8.39 3.01
N THR A 503 33.17 -8.68 3.10
CA THR A 503 33.93 -8.79 4.35
C THR A 503 35.27 -8.11 4.21
N LEU A 504 35.70 -7.35 5.22
CA LEU A 504 37.04 -6.77 5.26
C LEU A 504 37.96 -7.67 6.11
N LYS A 505 38.76 -8.52 5.46
CA LYS A 505 39.94 -9.12 6.13
C LYS A 505 41.13 -8.22 5.87
N ASN A 506 41.73 -7.68 6.93
CA ASN A 506 42.88 -6.77 6.88
C ASN A 506 42.67 -5.57 5.92
N PHE A 507 41.44 -5.01 5.93
CA PHE A 507 40.98 -3.91 5.06
C PHE A 507 40.91 -4.23 3.55
N ARG A 508 41.18 -5.47 3.13
CA ARG A 508 40.96 -5.94 1.77
C ARG A 508 39.51 -6.46 1.62
N PRO A 509 38.69 -5.89 0.71
CA PRO A 509 37.28 -6.30 0.56
C PRO A 509 37.17 -7.63 -0.18
N ASN A 510 36.91 -8.72 0.56
CA ASN A 510 36.60 -10.03 0.01
C ASN A 510 35.08 -10.21 -0.12
N ARG A 511 34.61 -10.83 -1.21
CA ARG A 511 33.19 -11.08 -1.48
C ARG A 511 32.87 -12.56 -1.29
N ARG A 512 32.22 -12.91 -0.18
CA ARG A 512 31.82 -14.30 0.10
C ARG A 512 30.87 -14.79 -1.00
N SER A 513 31.12 -15.98 -1.55
CA SER A 513 30.18 -16.65 -2.47
C SER A 513 28.87 -16.96 -1.73
N LYS A 514 27.75 -16.98 -2.46
CA LYS A 514 26.50 -17.52 -1.92
C LYS A 514 26.50 -19.05 -2.00
N ARG A 515 26.05 -19.67 -0.92
CA ARG A 515 25.78 -21.10 -0.75
C ARG A 515 24.26 -21.28 -0.58
N CYS A 516 23.71 -22.34 -1.13
CA CYS A 516 22.30 -22.70 -0.98
C CYS A 516 22.23 -24.12 -0.44
N PHE A 517 21.61 -24.27 0.72
CA PHE A 517 21.14 -25.56 1.23
C PHE A 517 19.69 -25.72 0.76
N LEU A 518 19.36 -26.89 0.22
CA LEU A 518 18.03 -27.22 -0.28
C LEU A 518 17.69 -28.64 0.18
N ILE A 519 16.51 -28.79 0.80
CA ILE A 519 15.93 -30.07 1.21
C ILE A 519 14.56 -30.25 0.54
N PHE A 520 14.27 -31.44 0.03
CA PHE A 520 12.98 -31.79 -0.56
C PHE A 520 12.70 -33.31 -0.52
N PRO A 521 11.44 -33.75 -0.36
CA PRO A 521 11.06 -35.16 -0.51
C PRO A 521 11.11 -35.64 -1.95
N ILE A 522 11.46 -36.91 -2.14
CA ILE A 522 11.33 -37.67 -3.39
C ILE A 522 10.58 -38.98 -3.15
N ARG A 523 9.99 -39.52 -4.22
CA ARG A 523 9.25 -40.78 -4.27
C ARG A 523 9.69 -41.54 -5.53
N GLY A 524 10.35 -42.67 -5.35
CA GLY A 524 10.48 -43.70 -6.39
C GLY A 524 9.24 -44.60 -6.41
N SER A 525 9.30 -45.70 -7.17
CA SER A 525 8.22 -46.70 -7.19
C SER A 525 8.17 -47.52 -5.90
N GLU A 526 9.32 -47.80 -5.27
CA GLU A 526 9.42 -48.63 -4.06
C GLU A 526 9.49 -47.79 -2.78
N ARG A 527 10.35 -46.76 -2.75
CA ARG A 527 10.67 -46.02 -1.51
C ARG A 527 10.46 -44.52 -1.63
N LYS A 528 10.03 -43.90 -0.53
CA LYS A 528 10.07 -42.45 -0.30
C LYS A 528 11.40 -42.08 0.38
N GLY A 529 11.94 -40.91 0.11
CA GLY A 529 13.22 -40.45 0.67
C GLY A 529 13.36 -38.93 0.73
N LEU A 530 14.38 -38.44 1.42
CA LEU A 530 14.62 -37.02 1.65
C LEU A 530 15.97 -36.60 1.07
N VAL A 531 15.97 -35.71 0.08
CA VAL A 531 17.20 -35.24 -0.57
C VAL A 531 17.77 -34.03 0.16
N SER A 532 19.06 -34.08 0.49
CA SER A 532 19.84 -32.96 1.01
C SER A 532 20.87 -32.49 -0.02
N VAL A 533 20.82 -31.21 -0.40
CA VAL A 533 21.69 -30.63 -1.44
C VAL A 533 22.38 -29.35 -0.96
N GLU A 534 23.70 -29.29 -1.09
CA GLU A 534 24.48 -28.06 -0.96
C GLU A 534 25.06 -27.62 -2.31
N VAL A 535 24.77 -26.37 -2.72
CA VAL A 535 25.37 -25.77 -3.92
C VAL A 535 25.96 -24.39 -3.65
N LYS A 536 27.20 -24.19 -4.08
CA LYS A 536 27.94 -22.92 -4.04
C LYS A 536 28.07 -22.36 -5.46
N LYS A 537 27.91 -21.04 -5.66
CA LYS A 537 28.06 -20.44 -6.99
C LYS A 537 29.44 -19.79 -7.17
N LYS A 538 30.32 -20.44 -7.95
CA LYS A 538 31.69 -20.00 -8.26
C LYS A 538 31.79 -19.53 -9.72
N LYS A 539 32.43 -18.39 -9.98
CA LYS A 539 32.63 -17.76 -11.32
C LYS A 539 31.38 -17.59 -12.23
N GLY A 540 30.18 -17.99 -11.78
CA GLY A 540 28.92 -18.01 -12.54
C GLY A 540 28.29 -19.42 -12.66
N GLN A 541 29.09 -20.47 -12.49
CA GLN A 541 28.68 -21.88 -12.50
C GLN A 541 28.19 -22.33 -11.09
N TYR A 542 27.44 -23.44 -11.07
CA TYR A 542 26.89 -24.06 -9.86
C TYR A 542 27.77 -25.26 -9.45
N ASP A 543 28.55 -25.10 -8.39
CA ASP A 543 29.44 -26.10 -7.79
C ASP A 543 28.66 -26.82 -6.68
N MET A 544 28.16 -28.03 -6.99
CA MET A 544 27.52 -28.93 -6.03
C MET A 544 28.59 -29.51 -5.10
N LYS A 545 28.36 -29.44 -3.78
CA LYS A 545 29.18 -30.10 -2.77
C LYS A 545 28.48 -31.35 -2.29
N LEU A 546 27.42 -31.17 -1.50
CA LEU A 546 26.58 -32.27 -1.07
C LEU A 546 25.44 -32.54 -2.06
N LEU A 547 25.23 -33.81 -2.39
CA LEU A 547 23.99 -34.36 -2.92
C LEU A 547 23.81 -35.76 -2.31
N ALA A 548 23.01 -35.82 -1.25
CA ALA A 548 22.73 -37.03 -0.50
C ALA A 548 21.22 -37.31 -0.45
N VAL A 549 20.85 -38.58 -0.27
CA VAL A 549 19.48 -39.04 -0.09
C VAL A 549 19.41 -39.84 1.22
N ASP A 550 18.55 -39.42 2.13
CA ASP A 550 18.21 -40.16 3.33
C ASP A 550 16.95 -41.00 3.06
N ILE A 551 17.03 -42.32 3.22
CA ILE A 551 15.93 -43.27 3.03
C ILE A 551 15.57 -43.86 4.40
N PRO A 552 14.36 -43.60 4.95
CA PRO A 552 13.94 -44.21 6.20
C PRO A 552 13.72 -45.71 6.01
N MET A 553 14.22 -46.52 6.95
CA MET A 553 14.00 -47.96 6.97
C MET A 553 12.89 -48.32 7.96
N ALA A 554 12.17 -49.43 7.71
CA ALA A 554 11.11 -49.90 8.61
C ALA A 554 11.64 -50.45 9.95
N SER A 555 12.90 -50.88 9.97
CA SER A 555 13.66 -51.25 11.17
C SER A 555 15.13 -50.89 10.95
N GLY A 556 15.78 -50.30 11.95
CA GLY A 556 17.15 -49.77 11.85
C GLY A 556 17.23 -48.27 11.49
N PRO A 557 18.46 -47.70 11.44
CA PRO A 557 18.68 -46.28 11.17
C PRO A 557 18.46 -45.90 9.69
N ASP A 558 18.19 -44.61 9.42
CA ASP A 558 18.03 -44.05 8.07
C ASP A 558 19.24 -44.40 7.16
N GLN A 559 19.02 -45.09 6.05
CA GLN A 559 20.05 -45.40 5.07
C GLN A 559 20.39 -44.14 4.26
N ARG A 560 21.64 -43.66 4.34
CA ARG A 560 22.09 -42.44 3.63
C ARG A 560 22.97 -42.77 2.44
N LEU A 561 22.48 -42.45 1.24
CA LEU A 561 23.21 -42.61 -0.02
C LEU A 561 23.84 -41.27 -0.43
N PHE A 562 25.13 -41.27 -0.78
CA PHE A 562 25.87 -40.09 -1.25
C PHE A 562 26.15 -40.20 -2.75
N LEU A 563 25.70 -39.22 -3.54
CA LEU A 563 26.10 -39.11 -4.95
C LEU A 563 27.25 -38.12 -5.16
N ILE A 564 27.33 -37.09 -4.29
CA ILE A 564 28.39 -36.08 -4.30
C ILE A 564 28.61 -35.62 -2.86
N GLY A 565 29.87 -35.50 -2.46
CA GLY A 565 30.25 -35.13 -1.10
C GLY A 565 30.26 -36.32 -0.14
N ASN A 566 30.93 -36.14 0.98
CA ASN A 566 31.15 -37.19 1.98
C ASN A 566 30.27 -36.97 3.22
N GLU A 567 30.23 -37.94 4.12
CA GLU A 567 29.53 -37.82 5.40
C GLU A 567 30.03 -36.62 6.25
N GLU A 568 31.31 -36.26 6.13
CA GLU A 568 31.88 -35.05 6.71
C GLU A 568 31.25 -33.76 6.15
N GLU A 569 31.03 -33.65 4.83
CA GLU A 569 30.37 -32.48 4.24
C GLU A 569 28.91 -32.37 4.70
N TYR A 570 28.24 -33.52 4.92
CA TYR A 570 26.91 -33.57 5.54
C TYR A 570 26.95 -33.08 6.99
N LYS A 571 27.89 -33.58 7.81
CA LYS A 571 28.10 -33.15 9.21
C LYS A 571 28.44 -31.66 9.32
N ILE A 572 29.26 -31.12 8.41
CA ILE A 572 29.58 -29.68 8.33
C ILE A 572 28.35 -28.83 7.93
N GLY A 573 27.43 -29.38 7.13
CA GLY A 573 26.11 -28.78 6.90
C GLY A 573 25.13 -28.94 8.06
N GLY A 574 25.42 -29.85 9.00
CA GLY A 574 24.49 -30.46 9.96
C GLY A 574 23.54 -29.48 10.65
N GLY A 575 24.07 -28.42 11.27
CA GLY A 575 23.25 -27.44 12.02
C GLY A 575 22.23 -26.66 11.17
N LEU A 576 22.45 -26.53 9.85
CA LEU A 576 21.48 -25.92 8.92
C LEU A 576 20.64 -26.96 8.15
N ILE A 577 21.06 -28.24 8.18
CA ILE A 577 20.33 -29.36 7.58
C ILE A 577 19.29 -29.89 8.58
N SER A 578 19.60 -29.99 9.87
CA SER A 578 18.65 -30.35 10.92
C SER A 578 17.51 -29.34 11.05
N GLU A 579 17.83 -28.03 11.14
CA GLU A 579 16.86 -26.92 11.10
C GLU A 579 15.87 -27.00 9.90
N LEU A 580 16.27 -27.65 8.81
CA LEU A 580 15.46 -27.86 7.61
C LEU A 580 14.79 -29.24 7.53
N ARG A 581 15.27 -30.25 8.28
CA ARG A 581 14.76 -31.63 8.30
C ARG A 581 13.42 -31.68 9.02
N ASP A 582 13.39 -31.22 10.26
CA ASP A 582 12.23 -31.32 11.16
C ASP A 582 10.92 -30.75 10.58
N PRO A 583 10.87 -29.52 10.02
CA PRO A 583 9.64 -29.00 9.43
C PRO A 583 9.22 -29.71 8.13
N VAL A 584 10.15 -30.36 7.42
CA VAL A 584 9.84 -31.14 6.21
C VAL A 584 9.34 -32.53 6.58
N VAL A 585 9.97 -33.21 7.54
CA VAL A 585 9.51 -34.51 8.06
C VAL A 585 8.13 -34.37 8.72
N LYS A 586 7.89 -33.33 9.53
CA LYS A 586 6.57 -33.08 10.11
C LYS A 586 5.49 -32.79 9.05
N ALA A 587 5.84 -32.10 7.97
CA ALA A 587 4.92 -31.90 6.86
C ALA A 587 4.66 -33.19 6.06
N MET A 588 5.65 -34.07 5.90
CA MET A 588 5.48 -35.38 5.27
C MET A 588 4.59 -36.32 6.09
N ALA A 589 4.73 -36.32 7.42
CA ALA A 589 3.85 -37.07 8.33
C ALA A 589 2.39 -36.60 8.19
N ALA A 590 2.16 -35.28 8.32
CA ALA A 590 0.83 -34.69 8.16
C ALA A 590 0.22 -34.97 6.77
N THR A 591 1.00 -34.94 5.68
CA THR A 591 0.45 -35.34 4.37
C THR A 591 0.07 -36.81 4.30
N LYS A 592 0.78 -37.72 5.00
CA LYS A 592 0.36 -39.13 5.08
C LYS A 592 -0.94 -39.26 5.89
N GLU A 593 -1.05 -38.56 7.01
CA GLU A 593 -2.26 -38.55 7.85
C GLU A 593 -3.49 -38.08 7.04
N PHE A 594 -3.34 -37.09 6.14
CA PHE A 594 -4.40 -36.71 5.21
C PHE A 594 -4.61 -37.73 4.07
N ASP A 595 -3.55 -38.19 3.40
CA ASP A 595 -3.64 -39.23 2.35
C ASP A 595 -4.35 -40.51 2.87
N ASP A 596 -4.14 -40.87 4.14
CA ASP A 596 -4.75 -42.04 4.80
C ASP A 596 -6.23 -41.78 5.19
N LEU A 597 -6.60 -40.55 5.56
CA LEU A 597 -7.98 -40.16 5.90
C LEU A 597 -8.87 -40.03 4.66
N ASP A 598 -8.36 -39.41 3.59
CA ASP A 598 -9.08 -39.29 2.31
C ASP A 598 -9.47 -40.70 1.78
N GLN A 599 -8.58 -41.71 1.95
CA GLN A 599 -8.84 -43.12 1.61
C GLN A 599 -9.84 -43.85 2.54
N ILE A 600 -10.21 -43.27 3.68
CA ILE A 600 -11.27 -43.78 4.56
C ILE A 600 -12.59 -43.11 4.15
N GLU A 601 -12.60 -41.79 3.95
CA GLU A 601 -13.78 -41.06 3.45
C GLU A 601 -14.24 -41.60 2.08
N GLU A 602 -13.34 -41.89 1.14
CA GLU A 602 -13.70 -42.50 -0.16
C GLU A 602 -14.37 -43.88 0.01
N LYS A 603 -13.93 -44.73 0.95
CA LYS A 603 -14.54 -46.05 1.20
C LYS A 603 -15.89 -45.94 1.91
N GLU A 604 -16.02 -45.01 2.87
CA GLU A 604 -17.30 -44.75 3.52
C GLU A 604 -18.33 -44.18 2.53
N ASP A 605 -17.90 -43.42 1.51
CA ASP A 605 -18.76 -43.00 0.40
C ASP A 605 -19.12 -44.20 -0.51
N GLU A 606 -18.16 -45.05 -0.92
CA GLU A 606 -18.41 -46.26 -1.72
C GLU A 606 -19.38 -47.25 -1.04
N GLU A 607 -19.21 -47.52 0.26
CA GLU A 607 -20.12 -48.36 1.04
C GLU A 607 -21.54 -47.77 1.13
N ARG A 608 -21.67 -46.44 1.20
CA ARG A 608 -22.97 -45.75 1.20
C ARG A 608 -23.65 -45.78 -0.18
N GLU A 609 -22.90 -45.63 -1.27
CA GLU A 609 -23.46 -45.78 -2.63
C GLU A 609 -23.93 -47.23 -2.89
N LEU A 610 -23.19 -48.24 -2.40
CA LEU A 610 -23.61 -49.65 -2.46
C LEU A 610 -24.91 -49.91 -1.68
N GLN A 611 -25.01 -49.42 -0.43
CA GLN A 611 -26.23 -49.55 0.37
C GLN A 611 -27.43 -48.85 -0.27
N GLU A 612 -27.25 -47.67 -0.88
CA GLU A 612 -28.31 -47.01 -1.65
C GLU A 612 -28.71 -47.79 -2.91
N ALA A 613 -27.76 -48.45 -3.59
CA ALA A 613 -28.04 -49.27 -4.76
C ALA A 613 -28.82 -50.55 -4.40
N GLU A 614 -28.41 -51.27 -3.35
CA GLU A 614 -29.17 -52.42 -2.83
C GLU A 614 -30.59 -52.03 -2.43
N ARG A 615 -30.76 -50.89 -1.75
CA ARG A 615 -32.07 -50.40 -1.33
C ARG A 615 -32.98 -50.12 -2.52
N LYS A 616 -32.49 -49.44 -3.56
CA LYS A 616 -33.24 -49.17 -4.79
C LYS A 616 -33.63 -50.48 -5.50
N ASN A 617 -32.72 -51.45 -5.57
CA ASN A 617 -32.98 -52.76 -6.16
C ASN A 617 -34.09 -53.53 -5.40
N ARG A 618 -34.06 -53.53 -4.06
CA ARG A 618 -35.16 -54.08 -3.24
C ARG A 618 -36.49 -53.35 -3.47
N GLU A 619 -36.47 -52.02 -3.52
CA GLU A 619 -37.65 -51.20 -3.82
C GLU A 619 -38.18 -51.36 -5.25
N GLU A 620 -37.39 -51.88 -6.21
CA GLU A 620 -37.85 -52.25 -7.55
C GLU A 620 -38.45 -53.66 -7.57
N ILE A 621 -37.83 -54.63 -6.88
CA ILE A 621 -38.39 -55.98 -6.70
C ILE A 621 -39.76 -55.92 -6.01
N GLU A 622 -39.90 -55.17 -4.91
CA GLU A 622 -41.17 -55.05 -4.17
C GLU A 622 -42.28 -54.41 -5.01
N LYS A 623 -41.94 -53.53 -5.98
CA LYS A 623 -42.89 -52.96 -6.94
C LYS A 623 -43.30 -53.95 -8.02
N LEU A 624 -42.39 -54.82 -8.45
CA LEU A 624 -42.68 -55.90 -9.41
C LEU A 624 -43.57 -56.99 -8.77
N GLU A 625 -43.36 -57.31 -7.49
CA GLU A 625 -44.21 -58.24 -6.74
C GLU A 625 -45.61 -57.67 -6.48
N LYS A 626 -45.74 -56.38 -6.14
CA LYS A 626 -47.04 -55.69 -5.94
C LYS A 626 -47.77 -55.33 -7.24
N GLY A 627 -47.15 -55.57 -8.39
CA GLY A 627 -47.74 -55.35 -9.72
C GLY A 627 -48.26 -56.64 -10.38
N ARG A 628 -48.42 -57.72 -9.62
CA ARG A 628 -48.70 -59.08 -10.10
C ARG A 628 -49.87 -59.72 -9.38
#